data_AF-A0A8D8AHV8-F1
#
_entry.id   AF-A0A8D8AHV8-F1
#
_cell.length_a   1.000
_cell.length_b   1.000
_cell.length_c   1.000
_cell.angle_alpha   90.00
_cell.angle_beta   90.00
_cell.angle_gamma   90.00
#
_symmetry.space_group_name_H-M   'P 1'
#
loop_
_entity.id
_entity.type
_entity.pdbx_description
1 polymer ?
#
loop_
_entity_poly.entity_id
_entity_poly.type
_entity_poly.pdbx_seq_one_letter_code
_entity_poly.pdbx_strand_id
1 'polypeptide(L)'
;MEAIIQDLNIPKRHIRETRCQRRFQLLAHKQWLRGISQGAKPGTDFPLYNFQQSALEWPKGGPSSAWSRVYVSVYKKHPSKVIPLPRNKFLTNLTTASSASSGSEAVPTDNEDPLHYSQLLQYVAQTNHKNLWKAAYRKYAGSRPQGPAGAAIAGGNQHSLTNAQVGSFDSGGSSGGVGAPSITVTNSTKKQQESNNISAALLPYDYVLREALSRAYGCRIVRVDEELGSAPDYGGLGVQGHANLYPVLVAIETNMNLFVIFDPFIENNLLDCVTYSPAVLEKSHNKPLFLIYQLLNLMKSLHDRGLNMGNIGLGDIYLTEN
;
A
#
# COMPACT_ATOMS: atom_id res chain seq x y z
N MET A 1 -10.56 23.34 0.92
CA MET A 1 -11.43 23.88 1.98
C MET A 1 -12.90 23.90 1.57
N GLU A 2 -13.25 24.50 0.43
CA GLU A 2 -14.65 24.68 -0.01
C GLU A 2 -15.46 23.38 -0.05
N ALA A 3 -14.88 22.30 -0.57
CA ALA A 3 -15.51 20.97 -0.57
C ALA A 3 -15.92 20.49 0.83
N ILE A 4 -15.14 20.80 1.88
CA ILE A 4 -15.49 20.42 3.26
C ILE A 4 -16.70 21.24 3.74
N ILE A 5 -16.76 22.51 3.37
CA ILE A 5 -17.85 23.42 3.77
C ILE A 5 -19.15 23.01 3.09
N GLN A 6 -19.08 22.72 1.79
CA GLN A 6 -20.25 22.40 0.97
C GLN A 6 -20.74 20.98 1.20
N ASP A 7 -19.86 19.98 1.10
CA ASP A 7 -20.26 18.57 1.09
C ASP A 7 -20.51 18.03 2.49
N LEU A 8 -19.76 18.50 3.51
CA LEU A 8 -19.90 18.02 4.90
C LEU A 8 -20.70 18.98 5.78
N ASN A 9 -21.15 20.12 5.25
CA ASN A 9 -21.87 21.16 5.97
C ASN A 9 -21.10 21.67 7.22
N ILE A 10 -19.77 21.79 7.12
CA ILE A 10 -18.91 22.22 8.23
C ILE A 10 -18.60 23.71 8.09
N PRO A 11 -18.89 24.55 9.11
CA PRO A 11 -18.60 25.98 9.03
C PRO A 11 -17.10 26.28 8.92
N LYS A 12 -16.73 27.27 8.11
CA LYS A 12 -15.33 27.69 7.87
C LYS A 12 -14.52 27.92 9.16
N ARG A 13 -15.15 28.46 10.21
CA ARG A 13 -14.50 28.72 11.52
C ARG A 13 -13.98 27.46 12.23
N HIS A 14 -14.46 26.28 11.84
CA HIS A 14 -14.01 24.97 12.31
C HIS A 14 -12.92 24.35 11.44
N ILE A 15 -12.47 25.04 10.39
CA ILE A 15 -11.48 24.52 9.45
C ILE A 15 -10.25 25.46 9.44
N ARG A 16 -9.06 24.88 9.49
CA ARG A 16 -7.78 25.59 9.30
C ARG A 16 -6.97 24.92 8.21
N GLU A 17 -6.29 25.72 7.41
CA GLU A 17 -5.38 25.22 6.38
C GLU A 17 -4.10 24.68 7.02
N THR A 18 -3.48 23.71 6.37
CA THR A 18 -2.14 23.24 6.72
C THR A 18 -1.16 23.61 5.62
N ARG A 19 0.13 23.37 5.85
CA ARG A 19 1.16 23.49 4.80
C ARG A 19 0.91 22.55 3.60
N CYS A 20 0.15 21.47 3.80
CA CYS A 20 -0.25 20.56 2.74
C CYS A 20 -1.60 20.98 2.15
N GLN A 21 -1.64 21.34 0.87
CA GLN A 21 -2.82 21.91 0.19
C GLN A 21 -4.07 21.02 0.24
N ARG A 22 -3.90 19.71 0.40
CA ARG A 22 -5.02 18.74 0.43
C ARG A 22 -5.44 18.35 1.84
N ARG A 23 -4.70 18.78 2.87
CA ARG A 23 -4.95 18.43 4.27
C ARG A 23 -5.32 19.67 5.06
N PHE A 24 -6.40 19.55 5.82
CA PHE A 24 -6.93 20.62 6.66
C PHE A 24 -7.00 20.14 8.10
N GLN A 25 -6.86 21.04 9.05
CA GLN A 25 -7.25 20.77 10.44
C GLN A 25 -8.74 21.04 10.56
N LEU A 26 -9.40 20.21 11.36
CA LEU A 26 -10.82 20.30 11.65
C LEU A 26 -11.02 20.27 13.17
N LEU A 27 -11.79 21.22 13.70
CA LEU A 27 -12.26 21.22 15.08
C LEU A 27 -13.66 20.63 15.12
N ALA A 28 -13.80 19.41 15.64
CA ALA A 28 -15.06 18.68 15.68
C ALA A 28 -15.40 18.19 17.08
N HIS A 29 -16.70 18.07 17.38
CA HIS A 29 -17.16 17.49 18.62
C HIS A 29 -16.92 15.97 18.63
N LYS A 30 -16.45 15.41 19.75
CA LYS A 30 -16.14 13.97 19.87
C LYS A 30 -17.36 13.08 19.60
N GLN A 31 -18.57 13.53 19.94
CA GLN A 31 -19.78 12.76 19.60
C GLN A 31 -20.06 12.72 18.10
N TRP A 32 -19.81 13.82 17.38
CA TRP A 32 -19.97 13.87 15.94
C TRP A 32 -18.98 12.92 15.25
N LEU A 33 -17.70 12.95 15.67
CA LEU A 33 -16.66 12.03 15.20
C LEU A 33 -17.01 10.55 15.44
N ARG A 34 -17.53 10.22 16.63
CA ARG A 34 -18.02 8.87 16.95
C ARG A 34 -19.19 8.48 16.06
N GLY A 35 -20.18 9.35 15.89
CA GLY A 35 -21.34 9.10 15.04
C GLY A 35 -20.95 8.74 13.62
N ILE A 36 -20.11 9.55 12.96
CA ILE A 36 -19.68 9.28 11.59
C ILE A 36 -18.84 8.00 11.47
N SER A 37 -18.01 7.67 12.48
CA SER A 37 -17.26 6.41 12.49
C SER A 37 -18.18 5.18 12.57
N GLN A 38 -19.36 5.33 13.17
CA GLN A 38 -20.40 4.30 13.29
C GLN A 38 -21.36 4.28 12.10
N GLY A 39 -21.18 5.15 11.11
CA GLY A 39 -21.99 5.21 9.89
C GLY A 39 -23.10 6.25 9.90
N ALA A 40 -23.11 7.18 10.86
CA ALA A 40 -24.01 8.33 10.78
C ALA A 40 -23.71 9.18 9.54
N LYS A 41 -24.76 9.66 8.88
CA LYS A 41 -24.61 10.54 7.73
C LYS A 41 -23.97 11.88 8.16
N PRO A 42 -22.84 12.29 7.55
CA PRO A 42 -22.25 13.58 7.84
C PRO A 42 -23.18 14.70 7.34
N GLY A 43 -23.27 15.80 8.10
CA GLY A 43 -23.92 17.04 7.69
C GLY A 43 -25.35 17.30 8.21
N THR A 44 -26.02 16.33 8.84
CA THR A 44 -27.40 16.55 9.35
C THR A 44 -27.44 17.48 10.56
N ASP A 45 -26.45 17.45 11.45
CA ASP A 45 -26.32 18.36 12.60
C ASP A 45 -24.84 18.46 13.02
N PHE A 46 -24.05 19.34 12.41
CA PHE A 46 -22.68 19.58 12.86
C PHE A 46 -22.69 20.51 14.09
N PRO A 47 -22.22 20.07 15.28
CA PRO A 47 -22.22 20.91 16.47
C PRO A 47 -21.37 22.17 16.26
N LEU A 48 -21.86 23.30 16.76
CA LEU A 48 -21.15 24.58 16.68
C LEU A 48 -20.36 24.83 17.96
N TYR A 49 -19.09 25.20 17.80
CA TYR A 49 -18.28 25.63 18.94
C TYR A 49 -18.65 27.08 19.27
N ASN A 50 -18.79 27.40 20.57
CA ASN A 50 -19.06 28.76 20.99
C ASN A 50 -17.76 29.58 21.03
N PHE A 51 -17.64 30.55 20.12
CA PHE A 51 -16.48 31.44 20.01
C PHE A 51 -16.62 32.75 20.82
N GLN A 52 -17.71 32.95 21.59
CA GLN A 52 -18.14 34.24 22.15
C GLN A 52 -17.29 34.83 23.29
N GLN A 53 -16.23 34.18 23.78
CA GLN A 53 -15.58 34.58 25.04
C GLN A 53 -14.08 34.88 24.97
N SER A 54 -13.52 35.22 23.80
CA SER A 54 -12.11 35.61 23.59
C SER A 54 -11.14 34.46 23.29
N ALA A 55 -11.30 33.80 22.13
CA ALA A 55 -10.15 33.20 21.46
C ALA A 55 -10.39 33.07 19.95
N LEU A 56 -9.58 33.79 19.16
CA LEU A 56 -9.26 33.42 17.79
C LEU A 56 -8.56 32.03 17.71
N GLU A 57 -8.26 31.45 18.88
CA GLU A 57 -7.54 30.22 19.09
C GLU A 57 -8.50 29.05 19.36
N TRP A 58 -8.31 27.94 18.64
CA TRP A 58 -8.99 26.69 18.95
C TRP A 58 -8.53 26.16 20.32
N PRO A 59 -9.37 25.37 21.02
CA PRO A 59 -8.96 24.77 22.27
C PRO A 59 -7.67 23.97 22.07
N LYS A 60 -6.71 24.11 22.99
CA LYS A 60 -5.39 23.45 22.92
C LYS A 60 -5.48 21.92 22.93
N GLY A 61 -6.66 21.36 23.19
CA GLY A 61 -6.95 19.94 23.17
C GLY A 61 -6.51 19.28 24.46
N GLY A 62 -7.39 18.50 25.06
CA GLY A 62 -7.11 17.76 26.29
C GLY A 62 -8.16 16.68 26.52
N PRO A 63 -7.92 15.70 27.42
CA PRO A 63 -8.83 14.58 27.66
C PRO A 63 -10.24 15.05 28.03
N SER A 64 -10.33 16.11 28.84
CA SER A 64 -11.56 16.72 29.34
C SER A 64 -12.33 17.54 28.29
N SER A 65 -11.70 17.88 27.15
CA SER A 65 -12.37 18.63 26.09
C SER A 65 -13.38 17.76 25.36
N ALA A 66 -14.63 18.23 25.22
CA ALA A 66 -15.63 17.59 24.35
C ALA A 66 -15.30 17.76 22.85
N TRP A 67 -14.37 18.65 22.53
CA TRP A 67 -13.90 18.97 21.18
C TRP A 67 -12.52 18.35 20.92
N SER A 68 -12.34 17.85 19.70
CA SER A 68 -11.07 17.30 19.22
C SER A 68 -10.61 18.05 17.98
N ARG A 69 -9.29 18.20 17.86
CA ARG A 69 -8.64 18.54 16.59
C ARG A 69 -8.42 17.23 15.84
N VAL A 70 -8.71 17.22 14.55
CA VAL A 70 -8.43 16.09 13.64
C VAL A 70 -7.87 16.64 12.33
N TYR A 71 -7.21 15.80 11.54
CA TYR A 71 -6.90 16.15 10.15
C TYR A 71 -7.98 15.60 9.23
N VAL A 72 -8.27 16.33 8.15
CA VAL A 72 -9.09 15.85 7.04
C VAL A 72 -8.34 16.07 5.74
N SER A 73 -8.18 15.01 4.95
CA SER A 73 -7.64 15.10 3.59
C SER A 73 -8.76 15.01 2.56
N VAL A 74 -8.69 15.84 1.53
CA VAL A 74 -9.71 15.92 0.47
C VAL A 74 -9.14 15.41 -0.85
N TYR A 75 -9.80 14.42 -1.44
CA TYR A 75 -9.47 13.87 -2.75
C TYR A 75 -10.63 14.13 -3.70
N LYS A 76 -10.36 14.89 -4.78
CA LYS A 76 -11.35 15.11 -5.83
C LYS A 76 -11.50 13.84 -6.65
N LYS A 77 -12.75 13.46 -6.94
CA LYS A 77 -13.07 12.34 -7.82
C LYS A 77 -12.93 12.77 -9.27
N HIS A 78 -12.51 11.83 -10.11
CA HIS A 78 -12.30 12.07 -11.54
C HIS A 78 -13.19 11.11 -12.33
N PRO A 79 -13.94 11.59 -13.35
CA PRO A 79 -14.75 10.73 -14.21
C PRO A 79 -13.87 10.01 -15.25
N SER A 80 -12.82 9.35 -14.78
CA SER A 80 -11.87 8.62 -15.61
C SER A 80 -11.86 7.15 -15.23
N LYS A 81 -11.53 6.31 -16.21
CA LYS A 81 -11.21 4.90 -15.97
C LYS A 81 -9.71 4.79 -15.74
N VAL A 82 -9.32 3.97 -14.78
CA VAL A 82 -7.93 3.77 -14.36
C VAL A 82 -7.60 2.29 -14.34
N ILE A 83 -6.31 2.01 -14.32
CA ILE A 83 -5.80 0.65 -14.21
C ILE A 83 -6.19 0.10 -12.83
N PRO A 84 -6.76 -1.12 -12.75
CA PRO A 84 -7.09 -1.75 -11.47
C PRO A 84 -5.85 -1.95 -10.59
N LEU A 85 -6.04 -1.99 -9.26
CA LEU A 85 -4.95 -2.34 -8.36
C LEU A 85 -4.53 -3.80 -8.58
N PRO A 86 -3.24 -4.13 -8.45
CA PRO A 86 -2.77 -5.51 -8.52
C PRO A 86 -3.55 -6.42 -7.57
N ARG A 87 -4.07 -7.53 -8.06
CA ARG A 87 -4.75 -8.52 -7.23
C ARG A 87 -3.70 -9.24 -6.38
N ASN A 88 -3.87 -9.21 -5.07
CA ASN A 88 -2.98 -9.94 -4.18
C ASN A 88 -3.65 -11.24 -3.72
N LYS A 89 -3.02 -12.39 -4.04
CA LYS A 89 -3.51 -13.73 -3.67
C LYS A 89 -3.71 -13.89 -2.14
N PHE A 90 -2.96 -13.14 -1.32
CA PHE A 90 -3.13 -13.12 0.14
C PHE A 90 -4.39 -12.36 0.59
N LEU A 91 -4.80 -11.31 -0.12
CA LEU A 91 -6.06 -10.60 0.15
C LEU A 91 -7.27 -11.44 -0.28
N THR A 92 -7.18 -12.15 -1.42
CA THR A 92 -8.26 -13.02 -1.88
C THR A 92 -8.53 -14.19 -0.93
N ASN A 93 -7.49 -14.75 -0.30
CA ASN A 93 -7.66 -15.81 0.69
C ASN A 93 -8.34 -15.32 1.99
N LEU A 94 -8.20 -14.03 2.33
CA LEU A 94 -8.93 -13.43 3.46
C LEU A 94 -10.43 -13.24 3.14
N THR A 95 -10.75 -12.90 1.90
CA THR A 95 -12.14 -12.74 1.43
C THR A 95 -12.89 -14.07 1.25
N THR A 96 -12.18 -15.15 0.91
CA THR A 96 -12.78 -16.49 0.83
C THR A 96 -12.85 -17.16 2.19
N ALA A 97 -11.98 -16.83 3.15
CA ALA A 97 -12.09 -17.35 4.52
C ALA A 97 -13.35 -16.85 5.26
N SER A 98 -13.88 -15.67 4.92
CA SER A 98 -15.16 -15.17 5.45
C SER A 98 -16.39 -15.66 4.69
N SER A 99 -16.22 -16.40 3.58
CA SER A 99 -17.32 -16.83 2.71
C SER A 99 -17.25 -18.28 2.21
N ALA A 100 -16.34 -19.12 2.73
CA ALA A 100 -16.22 -20.51 2.27
C ALA A 100 -16.64 -21.54 3.34
N SER A 101 -17.94 -21.82 3.37
CA SER A 101 -18.42 -23.20 3.43
C SER A 101 -18.55 -23.73 2.01
N SER A 102 -17.43 -24.04 1.35
CA SER A 102 -17.35 -24.99 0.23
C SER A 102 -15.91 -25.08 -0.25
N GLY A 103 -15.30 -26.25 -0.01
CA GLY A 103 -13.96 -26.57 -0.49
C GLY A 103 -13.95 -26.69 -2.01
N SER A 104 -13.13 -25.86 -2.66
CA SER A 104 -12.56 -26.19 -3.95
C SER A 104 -11.12 -25.69 -3.96
N GLU A 105 -10.18 -26.63 -4.03
CA GLU A 105 -8.75 -26.36 -4.14
C GLU A 105 -8.48 -25.65 -5.47
N ALA A 106 -7.94 -24.43 -5.41
CA ALA A 106 -7.62 -23.66 -6.59
C ALA A 106 -6.33 -24.18 -7.25
N VAL A 107 -6.48 -24.79 -8.42
CA VAL A 107 -5.41 -25.18 -9.34
C VAL A 107 -4.71 -23.92 -9.90
N PRO A 108 -3.38 -23.82 -9.91
CA PRO A 108 -2.68 -22.67 -10.49
C PRO A 108 -2.61 -22.81 -12.01
N THR A 109 -3.23 -21.89 -12.76
CA THR A 109 -3.09 -21.80 -14.22
C THR A 109 -1.84 -21.00 -14.61
N ASP A 110 -1.12 -21.52 -15.59
CA ASP A 110 0.23 -21.16 -16.11
C ASP A 110 0.34 -19.77 -16.81
N ASN A 111 -0.58 -18.84 -16.52
CA ASN A 111 -0.56 -17.45 -17.02
C ASN A 111 -0.24 -16.50 -15.87
N GLU A 112 0.97 -16.62 -15.30
CA GLU A 112 1.49 -15.67 -14.33
C GLU A 112 1.84 -14.35 -15.05
N ASP A 113 1.08 -13.30 -14.73
CA ASP A 113 1.42 -11.92 -15.10
C ASP A 113 2.89 -11.63 -14.70
N PRO A 114 3.67 -10.95 -15.56
CA PRO A 114 5.07 -10.66 -15.26
C PRO A 114 5.19 -9.88 -13.96
N LEU A 115 5.97 -10.41 -13.01
CA LEU A 115 6.16 -9.84 -11.68
C LEU A 115 6.36 -8.33 -11.76
N HIS A 116 5.48 -7.58 -11.08
CA HIS A 116 5.60 -6.13 -10.99
C HIS A 116 6.91 -5.75 -10.28
N TYR A 117 7.49 -4.56 -10.56
CA TYR A 117 8.80 -4.15 -10.03
C TYR A 117 8.94 -4.30 -8.50
N SER A 118 7.86 -4.06 -7.75
CA SER A 118 7.85 -4.29 -6.30
C SER A 118 7.90 -5.78 -5.92
N GLN A 119 7.25 -6.65 -6.68
CA GLN A 119 7.32 -8.10 -6.53
C GLN A 119 8.67 -8.64 -6.98
N LEU A 120 9.28 -8.06 -8.02
CA LEU A 120 10.65 -8.35 -8.46
C LEU A 120 11.66 -7.93 -7.38
N LEU A 121 11.54 -6.72 -6.83
CA LEU A 121 12.39 -6.26 -5.73
C LEU A 121 12.24 -7.14 -4.50
N GLN A 122 11.01 -7.54 -4.15
CA GLN A 122 10.74 -8.46 -3.05
C GLN A 122 11.38 -9.83 -3.31
N TYR A 123 11.21 -10.36 -4.52
CA TYR A 123 11.81 -11.63 -4.95
C TYR A 123 13.33 -11.58 -4.89
N VAL A 124 13.95 -10.53 -5.43
CA VAL A 124 15.40 -10.32 -5.42
C VAL A 124 15.91 -10.18 -3.98
N ALA A 125 15.22 -9.42 -3.12
CA ALA A 125 15.59 -9.27 -1.72
C ALA A 125 15.52 -10.60 -0.95
N GLN A 126 14.45 -11.38 -1.12
CA GLN A 126 14.29 -12.69 -0.50
C GLN A 126 15.33 -13.70 -1.01
N THR A 127 15.60 -13.69 -2.31
CA THR A 127 16.59 -14.58 -2.94
C THR A 127 18.00 -14.23 -2.49
N ASN A 128 18.34 -12.93 -2.45
CA ASN A 128 19.63 -12.46 -1.95
C ASN A 128 19.81 -12.78 -0.47
N HIS A 129 18.79 -12.57 0.36
CA HIS A 129 18.84 -12.97 1.77
C HIS A 129 19.07 -14.48 1.93
N LYS A 130 18.33 -15.32 1.20
CA LYS A 130 18.50 -16.77 1.22
C LYS A 130 19.89 -17.21 0.74
N ASN A 131 20.44 -16.55 -0.28
CA ASN A 131 21.76 -16.86 -0.81
C ASN A 131 22.88 -16.40 0.12
N LEU A 132 22.77 -15.21 0.70
CA LEU A 132 23.66 -14.73 1.76
C LEU A 132 23.61 -15.66 2.98
N TRP A 133 22.42 -16.10 3.38
CA TRP A 133 22.24 -17.03 4.48
C TRP A 133 22.82 -18.40 4.14
N LYS A 134 22.60 -18.94 2.94
CA LYS A 134 23.24 -20.19 2.49
C LYS A 134 24.76 -20.07 2.44
N ALA A 135 25.29 -18.94 1.95
CA ALA A 135 26.72 -18.68 1.90
C ALA A 135 27.30 -18.59 3.31
N ALA A 136 26.64 -17.87 4.22
CA ALA A 136 27.00 -17.81 5.63
C ALA A 136 26.92 -19.20 6.29
N TYR A 137 25.82 -19.92 6.09
CA TYR A 137 25.62 -21.27 6.64
C TYR A 137 26.69 -22.25 6.20
N ARG A 138 27.11 -22.20 4.93
CA ARG A 138 28.26 -22.98 4.42
C ARG A 138 29.57 -22.50 5.03
N LYS A 139 29.80 -21.18 5.07
CA LYS A 139 31.02 -20.56 5.59
C LYS A 139 31.23 -20.87 7.07
N TYR A 140 30.17 -20.95 7.85
CA TYR A 140 30.19 -21.22 9.29
C TYR A 140 29.77 -22.65 9.65
N ALA A 141 29.66 -23.55 8.66
CA ALA A 141 29.29 -24.95 8.89
C ALA A 141 30.30 -25.69 9.79
N GLY A 142 31.59 -25.38 9.64
CA GLY A 142 32.67 -25.97 10.45
C GLY A 142 32.76 -25.46 11.89
N SER A 143 32.16 -24.29 12.17
CA SER A 143 32.07 -23.71 13.52
C SER A 143 30.80 -24.14 14.25
N ARG A 144 29.97 -24.99 13.64
CA ARG A 144 28.76 -25.49 14.28
C ARG A 144 29.15 -26.55 15.32
N PRO A 145 28.64 -26.49 16.56
CA PRO A 145 28.83 -27.58 17.51
C PRO A 145 28.35 -28.87 16.86
N GLN A 146 29.25 -29.84 16.66
CA GLN A 146 28.83 -31.17 16.25
C GLN A 146 27.92 -31.71 17.35
N GLY A 147 26.63 -31.82 17.06
CA GLY A 147 25.78 -32.74 17.80
C GLY A 147 26.39 -34.14 17.73
N PRO A 148 26.22 -34.97 18.77
CA PRO A 148 27.00 -36.19 18.95
C PRO A 148 26.92 -37.09 17.71
N ALA A 149 28.08 -37.43 17.16
CA ALA A 149 28.23 -38.24 15.97
C ALA A 149 27.72 -39.67 16.21
N GLY A 150 26.70 -40.09 15.48
CA GLY A 150 26.24 -41.47 15.48
C GLY A 150 25.10 -41.71 14.50
N ALA A 151 25.36 -42.62 13.54
CA ALA A 151 24.44 -43.27 12.60
C ALA A 151 24.30 -42.65 11.20
N ALA A 152 25.07 -43.24 10.28
CA ALA A 152 24.78 -43.26 8.86
C ALA A 152 23.38 -43.85 8.61
N ILE A 153 22.56 -43.16 7.82
CA ILE A 153 21.48 -43.80 7.05
C ILE A 153 21.65 -43.37 5.60
N ALA A 154 22.01 -44.37 4.79
CA ALA A 154 21.96 -44.33 3.34
C ALA A 154 20.50 -44.24 2.88
N GLY A 155 20.24 -43.41 1.87
CA GLY A 155 18.99 -43.46 1.12
C GLY A 155 18.61 -42.15 0.43
N GLY A 156 18.59 -42.18 -0.90
CA GLY A 156 17.57 -41.46 -1.66
C GLY A 156 18.02 -40.29 -2.54
N ASN A 157 18.34 -40.64 -3.78
CA ASN A 157 17.99 -39.96 -5.03
C ASN A 157 18.46 -38.53 -5.33
N GLN A 158 19.44 -38.52 -6.23
CA GLN A 158 19.60 -37.66 -7.41
C GLN A 158 18.36 -36.86 -7.83
N HIS A 159 18.57 -35.57 -8.13
CA HIS A 159 18.17 -35.02 -9.42
C HIS A 159 19.21 -33.97 -9.85
N SER A 160 20.03 -34.37 -10.81
CA SER A 160 20.93 -33.52 -11.58
C SER A 160 20.14 -32.70 -12.61
N LEU A 161 20.46 -31.42 -12.74
CA LEU A 161 20.31 -30.69 -14.01
C LEU A 161 21.66 -30.04 -14.32
N THR A 162 22.35 -30.66 -15.27
CA THR A 162 23.58 -30.22 -15.92
C THR A 162 23.28 -29.09 -16.89
N ASN A 163 24.09 -28.03 -16.88
CA ASN A 163 24.29 -27.20 -18.07
C ASN A 163 25.76 -26.75 -18.11
N ALA A 164 26.53 -27.35 -19.00
CA ALA A 164 27.89 -26.95 -19.36
C ALA A 164 27.96 -26.97 -20.90
N GLN A 165 28.05 -25.81 -21.54
CA GLN A 165 29.29 -25.14 -21.96
C GLN A 165 29.91 -25.79 -23.20
N VAL A 166 29.72 -25.14 -24.35
CA VAL A 166 30.45 -25.41 -25.60
C VAL A 166 31.67 -24.49 -25.65
N GLY A 167 32.84 -25.08 -25.93
CA GLY A 167 34.08 -24.37 -26.22
C GLY A 167 35.15 -25.26 -26.85
N SER A 168 35.34 -25.05 -28.16
CA SER A 168 36.62 -24.95 -28.90
C SER A 168 37.35 -26.14 -29.56
N PHE A 169 37.80 -25.83 -30.80
CA PHE A 169 38.79 -26.44 -31.73
C PHE A 169 38.50 -27.87 -32.27
N ASP A 170 38.63 -28.17 -33.57
CA ASP A 170 39.82 -28.00 -34.43
C ASP A 170 39.50 -27.99 -35.96
N SER A 171 40.56 -27.89 -36.75
CA SER A 171 40.76 -27.33 -38.08
C SER A 171 40.60 -28.29 -39.26
N GLY A 172 40.36 -27.75 -40.47
CA GLY A 172 40.92 -28.30 -41.72
C GLY A 172 40.01 -28.36 -42.95
N GLY A 173 40.43 -27.66 -44.02
CA GLY A 173 40.39 -28.26 -45.37
C GLY A 173 39.38 -27.77 -46.41
N SER A 174 39.75 -26.69 -47.10
CA SER A 174 39.77 -26.51 -48.57
C SER A 174 38.49 -26.55 -49.45
N SER A 175 38.45 -25.50 -50.30
CA SER A 175 38.07 -25.45 -51.73
C SER A 175 36.67 -24.95 -52.14
N GLY A 176 36.69 -23.79 -52.82
CA GLY A 176 36.08 -23.64 -54.15
C GLY A 176 34.70 -22.99 -54.27
N GLY A 177 34.65 -21.83 -54.95
CA GLY A 177 33.63 -21.60 -55.99
C GLY A 177 32.43 -20.71 -55.67
N VAL A 178 32.58 -19.42 -56.03
CA VAL A 178 31.63 -18.53 -56.74
C VAL A 178 30.16 -18.97 -56.86
N GLY A 179 29.24 -18.09 -56.45
CA GLY A 179 27.88 -18.04 -57.02
C GLY A 179 26.81 -17.51 -56.06
N ALA A 180 26.44 -16.24 -56.19
CA ALA A 180 25.07 -15.83 -55.88
C ALA A 180 24.13 -16.47 -56.93
N PRO A 181 22.88 -16.81 -56.57
CA PRO A 181 21.84 -15.82 -56.81
C PRO A 181 20.70 -15.78 -55.77
N SER A 182 20.08 -14.61 -55.75
CA SER A 182 18.75 -14.32 -55.21
C SER A 182 17.67 -15.28 -55.72
N ILE A 183 16.80 -15.76 -54.84
CA ILE A 183 15.44 -16.18 -55.17
C ILE A 183 14.49 -15.60 -54.12
N THR A 184 13.76 -14.57 -54.55
CA THR A 184 12.50 -14.13 -53.95
C THR A 184 11.42 -15.17 -54.27
N VAL A 185 10.81 -15.77 -53.24
CA VAL A 185 9.47 -16.36 -53.36
C VAL A 185 8.65 -15.91 -52.16
N THR A 186 7.78 -14.95 -52.43
CA THR A 186 6.54 -14.70 -51.70
C THR A 186 5.67 -15.94 -51.76
N ASN A 187 5.23 -16.45 -50.61
CA ASN A 187 3.84 -16.90 -50.48
C ASN A 187 3.39 -16.94 -49.01
N SER A 188 2.42 -16.08 -48.77
CA SER A 188 1.51 -16.00 -47.65
C SER A 188 1.04 -17.36 -47.14
N THR A 189 1.28 -17.63 -45.87
CA THR A 189 0.44 -18.52 -45.06
C THR A 189 0.04 -17.78 -43.79
N LYS A 190 -1.26 -17.55 -43.69
CA LYS A 190 -1.95 -17.00 -42.52
C LYS A 190 -1.57 -17.81 -41.27
N LYS A 191 -0.79 -17.22 -40.37
CA LYS A 191 -0.84 -17.58 -38.95
C LYS A 191 -1.58 -16.46 -38.25
N GLN A 192 -2.73 -16.83 -37.69
CA GLN A 192 -3.49 -16.02 -36.74
C GLN A 192 -2.52 -15.50 -35.68
N GLN A 193 -2.29 -14.20 -35.74
CA GLN A 193 -1.70 -13.46 -34.65
C GLN A 193 -2.83 -13.32 -33.63
N GLU A 194 -2.95 -14.31 -32.74
CA GLU A 194 -3.59 -14.10 -31.45
C GLU A 194 -2.79 -12.98 -30.77
N SER A 195 -3.27 -11.76 -30.98
CA SER A 195 -3.00 -10.64 -30.11
C SER A 195 -3.30 -11.13 -28.69
N ASN A 196 -2.27 -11.33 -27.89
CA ASN A 196 -2.37 -11.43 -26.43
C ASN A 196 -2.99 -10.12 -25.94
N ASN A 197 -4.31 -10.08 -26.00
CA ASN A 197 -5.13 -8.97 -25.59
C ASN A 197 -5.27 -9.11 -24.07
N ILE A 198 -4.18 -8.80 -23.34
CA ILE A 198 -4.31 -8.39 -21.94
C ILE A 198 -4.92 -6.99 -21.97
N SER A 199 -6.18 -6.93 -22.40
CA SER A 199 -7.00 -5.74 -22.27
C SER A 199 -7.33 -5.65 -20.79
N ALA A 200 -6.40 -5.11 -19.99
CA ALA A 200 -6.64 -4.81 -18.59
C ALA A 200 -7.92 -3.97 -18.52
N ALA A 201 -9.01 -4.57 -18.09
CA ALA A 201 -10.31 -3.92 -18.07
C ALA A 201 -10.20 -2.73 -17.10
N LEU A 202 -10.15 -1.51 -17.65
CA LEU A 202 -10.04 -0.30 -16.84
C LEU A 202 -11.27 -0.19 -15.94
N LEU A 203 -11.04 0.16 -14.67
CA LEU A 203 -12.09 0.33 -13.67
C LEU A 203 -12.36 1.81 -13.42
N PRO A 204 -13.56 2.19 -12.94
CA PRO A 204 -13.82 3.56 -12.51
C PRO A 204 -12.83 4.03 -11.43
N TYR A 205 -12.35 5.27 -11.53
CA TYR A 205 -11.43 5.88 -10.56
C TYR A 205 -11.86 5.67 -9.10
N ASP A 206 -13.15 5.90 -8.82
CA ASP A 206 -13.71 5.82 -7.45
C ASP A 206 -13.62 4.42 -6.86
N TYR A 207 -13.78 3.40 -7.70
CA TYR A 207 -13.67 2.01 -7.27
C TYR A 207 -12.25 1.71 -6.82
N VAL A 208 -11.27 2.09 -7.64
CA VAL A 208 -9.84 1.89 -7.37
C VAL A 208 -9.38 2.72 -6.17
N LEU A 209 -9.87 3.95 -6.02
CA LEU A 209 -9.57 4.79 -4.86
C LEU A 209 -10.10 4.20 -3.56
N ARG A 210 -11.36 3.73 -3.55
CA ARG A 210 -11.93 3.03 -2.40
C ARG A 210 -11.13 1.79 -2.03
N GLU A 211 -10.81 0.97 -3.02
CA GLU A 211 -10.02 -0.23 -2.82
C GLU A 211 -8.64 0.09 -2.23
N ALA A 212 -7.97 1.14 -2.73
CA ALA A 212 -6.68 1.58 -2.21
C ALA A 212 -6.77 1.99 -0.73
N LEU A 213 -7.80 2.75 -0.36
CA LEU A 213 -8.02 3.19 1.03
C LEU A 213 -8.35 2.02 1.95
N SER A 214 -9.22 1.10 1.52
CA SER A 214 -9.56 -0.10 2.27
C SER A 214 -8.33 -1.00 2.50
N ARG A 215 -7.47 -1.17 1.48
CA ARG A 215 -6.21 -1.92 1.62
C ARG A 215 -5.20 -1.20 2.51
N ALA A 216 -5.04 0.11 2.39
CA ALA A 216 -4.05 0.87 3.15
C ALA A 216 -4.43 1.00 4.63
N TYR A 217 -5.63 1.51 4.89
CA TYR A 217 -6.07 1.93 6.23
C TYR A 217 -7.02 0.96 6.90
N GLY A 218 -7.71 0.11 6.15
CA GLY A 218 -8.76 -0.75 6.72
C GLY A 218 -9.97 0.02 7.24
N CYS A 219 -10.08 1.32 6.93
CA CYS A 219 -11.10 2.19 7.46
C CYS A 219 -12.45 1.96 6.77
N ARG A 220 -13.52 2.31 7.48
CA ARG A 220 -14.88 2.35 6.93
C ARG A 220 -15.03 3.52 5.97
N ILE A 221 -15.71 3.28 4.85
CA ILE A 221 -16.08 4.32 3.88
C ILE A 221 -17.59 4.55 3.95
N VAL A 222 -18.01 5.72 4.42
CA VAL A 222 -19.42 6.12 4.55
C VAL A 222 -19.81 6.93 3.32
N ARG A 223 -20.85 6.49 2.60
CA ARG A 223 -21.39 7.24 1.44
C ARG A 223 -22.52 8.15 1.87
N VAL A 224 -22.44 9.41 1.47
CA VAL A 224 -23.45 10.42 1.82
C VAL A 224 -24.70 10.31 0.94
N ASP A 225 -24.47 10.01 -0.35
CA ASP A 225 -25.49 10.09 -1.40
C ASP A 225 -26.31 8.80 -1.61
N GLU A 226 -25.94 7.67 -0.98
CA GLU A 226 -26.72 6.42 -1.07
C GLU A 226 -27.77 6.34 0.06
N GLU A 227 -29.01 6.00 -0.31
CA GLU A 227 -30.01 5.49 0.62
C GLU A 227 -29.55 4.15 1.18
N LEU A 228 -29.87 3.89 2.46
CA LEU A 228 -29.26 2.91 3.37
C LEU A 228 -29.39 1.41 2.98
N GLY A 229 -29.46 1.03 1.70
CA GLY A 229 -29.90 -0.32 1.33
C GLY A 229 -29.43 -0.95 0.03
N SER A 230 -28.49 -0.39 -0.76
CA SER A 230 -28.20 -0.95 -2.10
C SER A 230 -26.74 -1.29 -2.43
N ALA A 231 -25.75 -0.93 -1.60
CA ALA A 231 -24.37 -1.33 -1.82
C ALA A 231 -23.90 -2.34 -0.76
N PRO A 232 -23.10 -3.36 -1.12
CA PRO A 232 -22.42 -4.15 -0.11
C PRO A 232 -21.64 -3.18 0.77
N ASP A 233 -21.88 -3.24 2.08
CA ASP A 233 -21.03 -2.55 3.04
C ASP A 233 -19.61 -3.00 2.69
N TYR A 234 -18.78 -2.08 2.16
CA TYR A 234 -17.33 -2.26 2.17
C TYR A 234 -16.86 -2.06 3.62
N GLY A 235 -17.58 -2.67 4.57
CA GLY A 235 -17.16 -2.87 5.94
C GLY A 235 -15.78 -3.47 5.85
N GLY A 236 -14.83 -2.79 6.50
CA GLY A 236 -13.40 -3.03 6.33
C GLY A 236 -13.15 -4.53 6.22
N LEU A 237 -12.39 -4.93 5.19
CA LEU A 237 -12.11 -6.30 4.73
C LEU A 237 -11.49 -7.24 5.79
N GLY A 238 -11.76 -7.08 7.09
CA GLY A 238 -10.97 -7.58 8.20
C GLY A 238 -9.54 -7.04 8.23
N VAL A 239 -9.16 -6.23 7.24
CA VAL A 239 -7.82 -5.69 7.09
C VAL A 239 -7.65 -4.58 8.12
N GLN A 240 -6.86 -4.84 9.16
CA GLN A 240 -6.46 -3.78 10.07
C GLN A 240 -5.40 -2.87 9.43
N GLY A 241 -5.52 -1.57 9.69
CA GLY A 241 -4.49 -0.58 9.36
C GLY A 241 -3.13 -0.96 9.95
N HIS A 242 -2.06 -0.56 9.30
CA HIS A 242 -0.71 -0.80 9.82
C HIS A 242 -0.39 0.19 10.95
N ALA A 243 0.23 -0.25 12.04
CA ALA A 243 0.49 0.58 13.23
C ALA A 243 1.36 1.82 12.95
N ASN A 244 2.22 1.76 11.94
CA ASN A 244 3.10 2.88 11.55
C ASN A 244 2.47 3.83 10.50
N LEU A 245 1.23 3.57 10.08
CA LEU A 245 0.50 4.47 9.20
C LEU A 245 -0.34 5.43 10.06
N TYR A 246 -0.48 6.68 9.65
CA TYR A 246 -1.30 7.64 10.39
C TYR A 246 -2.73 7.09 10.52
N PRO A 247 -3.28 6.94 11.74
CA PRO A 247 -4.58 6.32 11.92
C PRO A 247 -5.71 7.11 11.24
N VAL A 248 -6.58 6.39 10.54
CA VAL A 248 -7.78 6.94 9.90
C VAL A 248 -9.00 6.50 10.70
N LEU A 249 -9.79 7.48 11.13
CA LEU A 249 -11.04 7.25 11.84
C LEU A 249 -12.13 6.74 10.88
N VAL A 250 -12.33 7.45 9.77
CA VAL A 250 -13.37 7.15 8.78
C VAL A 250 -13.04 7.86 7.47
N ALA A 251 -13.46 7.27 6.35
CA ALA A 251 -13.53 7.95 5.07
C ALA A 251 -14.99 8.25 4.71
N ILE A 252 -15.24 9.41 4.12
CA ILE A 252 -16.57 9.85 3.69
C ILE A 252 -16.50 10.05 2.18
N GLU A 253 -17.41 9.40 1.44
CA GLU A 253 -17.51 9.51 -0.01
C GLU A 253 -18.77 10.29 -0.38
N THR A 254 -18.60 11.31 -1.22
CA THR A 254 -19.68 12.03 -1.91
C THR A 254 -19.57 11.80 -3.41
N ASN A 255 -20.52 12.37 -4.16
CA ASN A 255 -20.51 12.33 -5.61
C ASN A 255 -19.20 12.87 -6.20
N MET A 256 -18.65 13.95 -5.64
CA MET A 256 -17.52 14.69 -6.20
C MET A 256 -16.20 14.54 -5.45
N ASN A 257 -16.25 14.20 -4.16
CA ASN A 257 -15.07 14.19 -3.30
C ASN A 257 -15.05 12.96 -2.40
N LEU A 258 -13.83 12.62 -1.95
CA LEU A 258 -13.60 11.67 -0.87
C LEU A 258 -12.81 12.38 0.22
N PHE A 259 -13.32 12.31 1.44
CA PHE A 259 -12.74 12.89 2.64
C PHE A 259 -12.16 11.78 3.52
N VAL A 260 -10.91 11.90 3.94
CA VAL A 260 -10.28 10.96 4.88
C VAL A 260 -10.02 11.70 6.19
N ILE A 261 -10.64 11.25 7.28
CA ILE A 261 -10.50 11.86 8.60
C ILE A 261 -9.50 11.07 9.44
N PHE A 262 -8.49 11.76 9.96
CA PHE A 262 -7.40 11.20 10.74
C PHE A 262 -7.50 11.65 12.21
N ASP A 263 -7.44 10.70 13.13
CA ASP A 263 -7.52 10.92 14.59
C ASP A 263 -6.58 9.91 15.27
N PRO A 264 -5.71 10.32 16.22
CA PRO A 264 -5.62 11.62 16.88
C PRO A 264 -4.94 12.70 16.04
N PHE A 265 -5.10 13.98 16.42
CA PHE A 265 -4.29 15.07 15.90
C PHE A 265 -2.88 15.06 16.50
N ILE A 266 -1.88 15.00 15.62
CA ILE A 266 -0.47 15.13 15.96
C ILE A 266 0.04 16.45 15.38
N GLU A 267 0.58 17.30 16.25
CA GLU A 267 0.92 18.67 15.90
C GLU A 267 2.20 18.76 15.07
N ASN A 268 3.23 18.00 15.47
CA ASN A 268 4.57 18.09 14.89
C ASN A 268 4.85 16.93 13.94
N ASN A 269 5.40 17.26 12.79
CA ASN A 269 5.99 16.29 11.86
C ASN A 269 7.53 16.31 11.97
N LEU A 270 8.18 15.35 11.33
CA LEU A 270 9.63 15.19 11.36
C LEU A 270 10.35 16.41 10.76
N LEU A 271 9.77 17.07 9.76
CA LEU A 271 10.32 18.32 9.21
C LEU A 271 10.36 19.41 10.28
N ASP A 272 9.28 19.60 11.04
CA ASP A 272 9.23 20.58 12.13
C ASP A 272 10.26 20.24 13.22
N CYS A 273 10.41 18.96 13.56
CA CYS A 273 11.41 18.53 14.53
C CYS A 273 12.84 18.83 14.06
N VAL A 274 13.19 18.51 12.82
CA VAL A 274 14.53 18.79 12.29
C VAL A 274 14.76 20.31 12.15
N THR A 275 13.73 21.08 11.82
CA THR A 275 13.85 22.54 11.59
C THR A 275 13.97 23.33 12.89
N TYR A 276 13.15 23.01 13.90
CA TYR A 276 13.03 23.82 15.12
C TYR A 276 13.57 23.14 16.38
N SER A 277 13.84 21.83 16.34
CA SER A 277 14.34 21.06 17.48
C SER A 277 15.26 19.90 17.07
N PRO A 278 16.37 20.16 16.34
CA PRO A 278 17.25 19.13 15.80
C PRO A 278 17.81 18.17 16.88
N ALA A 279 17.95 18.66 18.11
CA ALA A 279 18.35 17.90 19.29
C ALA A 279 17.46 16.67 19.58
N VAL A 280 16.23 16.62 19.05
CA VAL A 280 15.33 15.46 19.18
C VAL A 280 15.93 14.21 18.52
N LEU A 281 16.68 14.38 17.42
CA LEU A 281 17.30 13.30 16.65
C LEU A 281 18.82 13.21 16.81
N GLU A 282 19.47 14.30 17.22
CA GLU A 282 20.93 14.41 17.22
C GLU A 282 21.61 13.64 18.38
N LYS A 283 20.94 13.53 19.52
CA LYS A 283 21.55 12.95 20.74
C LYS A 283 21.99 11.48 20.60
N SER A 284 21.43 10.73 19.64
CA SER A 284 21.85 9.35 19.33
C SER A 284 21.30 8.89 17.98
N HIS A 285 22.00 7.96 17.33
CA HIS A 285 21.54 7.34 16.08
C HIS A 285 20.33 6.41 16.25
N ASN A 286 19.98 6.03 17.48
CA ASN A 286 18.89 5.08 17.75
C ASN A 286 17.55 5.58 17.23
N LYS A 287 17.22 6.86 17.45
CA LYS A 287 15.95 7.44 17.01
C LYS A 287 15.82 7.50 15.47
N PRO A 288 16.79 8.06 14.72
CA PRO A 288 16.78 7.97 13.26
C PRO A 288 16.68 6.53 12.73
N LEU A 289 17.45 5.59 13.30
CA LEU A 289 17.40 4.19 12.88
C LEU A 289 16.03 3.55 13.15
N PHE A 290 15.40 3.88 14.29
CA PHE A 290 14.04 3.44 14.59
C PHE A 290 13.03 4.01 13.59
N LEU A 291 13.12 5.29 13.23
CA LEU A 291 12.26 5.88 12.19
C LEU A 291 12.40 5.15 10.85
N ILE A 292 13.64 4.87 10.43
CA ILE A 292 13.91 4.11 9.20
C ILE A 292 13.28 2.72 9.29
N TYR A 293 13.48 2.01 10.41
CA TYR A 293 12.86 0.70 10.64
C TYR A 293 11.32 0.76 10.52
N GLN A 294 10.70 1.77 11.14
CA GLN A 294 9.24 1.93 11.11
C GLN A 294 8.72 2.20 9.69
N LEU A 295 9.44 2.98 8.89
CA LEU A 295 9.12 3.23 7.48
C LEU A 295 9.30 1.98 6.62
N LEU A 296 10.40 1.25 6.77
CA LEU A 296 10.64 0.00 6.04
C LEU A 296 9.58 -1.05 6.34
N ASN A 297 9.15 -1.15 7.60
CA ASN A 297 8.10 -2.07 8.01
C ASN A 297 6.74 -1.69 7.37
N LEU A 298 6.41 -0.39 7.35
CA LEU A 298 5.20 0.09 6.66
C LEU A 298 5.27 -0.14 5.15
N MET A 299 6.41 0.12 4.51
CA MET A 299 6.62 -0.11 3.09
C MET A 299 6.40 -1.58 2.73
N LYS A 300 6.98 -2.51 3.51
CA LYS A 300 6.75 -3.94 3.36
C LYS A 300 5.25 -4.28 3.44
N SER A 301 4.56 -3.77 4.46
CA SER A 301 3.12 -4.01 4.64
C SER A 301 2.29 -3.49 3.45
N LEU A 302 2.60 -2.31 2.91
CA LEU A 302 1.92 -1.78 1.73
C LEU A 302 2.19 -2.64 0.48
N HIS A 303 3.44 -3.08 0.28
CA HIS A 303 3.79 -3.98 -0.82
C HIS A 303 3.06 -5.33 -0.71
N ASP A 304 2.96 -5.88 0.50
CA ASP A 304 2.19 -7.11 0.79
C ASP A 304 0.69 -6.93 0.52
N ARG A 305 0.19 -5.70 0.36
CA ARG A 305 -1.20 -5.36 -0.01
C ARG A 305 -1.33 -4.88 -1.45
N GLY A 306 -0.26 -4.96 -2.25
CA GLY A 306 -0.24 -4.53 -3.64
C GLY A 306 -0.28 -3.01 -3.82
N LEU A 307 0.08 -2.24 -2.79
CA LEU A 307 0.17 -0.79 -2.81
C LEU A 307 1.63 -0.35 -2.82
N ASN A 308 1.91 0.80 -3.41
CA ASN A 308 3.19 1.46 -3.24
C ASN A 308 3.08 2.53 -2.15
N MET A 309 4.20 2.79 -1.47
CA MET A 309 4.26 3.84 -0.45
C MET A 309 4.28 5.25 -1.07
N GLY A 310 4.66 5.35 -2.35
CA GLY A 310 4.74 6.62 -3.07
C GLY A 310 5.92 7.47 -2.62
N ASN A 311 5.86 8.77 -2.91
CA ASN A 311 6.84 9.74 -2.47
C ASN A 311 6.52 10.21 -1.05
N ILE A 312 7.46 10.03 -0.12
CA ILE A 312 7.33 10.48 1.27
C ILE A 312 8.37 11.55 1.55
N GLY A 313 7.91 12.72 2.01
CA GLY A 313 8.76 13.76 2.56
C GLY A 313 8.80 13.75 4.09
N LEU A 314 9.70 14.55 4.67
CA LEU A 314 9.78 14.73 6.12
C LEU A 314 8.50 15.34 6.73
N GLY A 315 7.75 16.12 5.94
CA GLY A 315 6.47 16.70 6.36
C GLY A 315 5.32 15.69 6.45
N ASP A 316 5.50 14.48 5.92
CA ASP A 316 4.49 13.41 5.94
C ASP A 316 4.65 12.47 7.14
N ILE A 317 5.77 12.56 7.86
CA ILE A 317 6.12 11.70 8.98
C ILE A 317 5.76 12.41 10.28
N TYR A 318 4.80 11.89 11.02
CA TYR A 318 4.37 12.46 12.30
C TYR A 318 4.99 11.71 13.46
N LEU A 319 5.37 12.45 14.50
CA LEU A 319 6.03 11.89 15.67
C LEU A 319 5.10 11.97 16.89
N THR A 320 4.96 10.85 17.57
CA THR A 320 4.39 10.79 18.92
C THR A 320 5.49 10.92 19.96
N GLU A 321 5.12 11.09 21.23
CA GLU A 321 6.10 11.28 22.33
C GLU A 321 7.00 10.05 22.58
N ASN A 322 6.60 8.86 22.08
CA ASN A 322 7.32 7.59 22.21
C ASN A 322 8.14 7.23 20.97
#